data_AF-C1BK56-F1
#
_entry.id   AF-C1BK56-F1
#
_cell.length_a   1.000
_cell.length_b   1.000
_cell.length_c   1.000
_cell.angle_alpha   90.00
_cell.angle_beta   90.00
_cell.angle_gamma   90.00
#
_symmetry.space_group_name_H-M   'P 1'
#
loop_
_entity.id
_entity.type
_entity.pdbx_description
1 polymer ?
#
loop_
_entity_poly.entity_id
_entity_poly.type
_entity_poly.pdbx_seq_one_letter_code
_entity_poly.pdbx_strand_id
1 'polypeptide(L)' 'MSWQSYVDNLMADGSCQDCAIVGYTDAKYVWAAHAGGSFLNITPQEIDVIVGKDRQSFFTNGMSLGGSKCSVIRDSIIK' A
#
# COMPACT_ATOMS: atom_id res chain seq x y z
N MET A 1 16.58 11.04 -9.39
CA MET A 1 16.15 9.62 -9.49
C MET A 1 14.66 9.59 -9.24
N SER A 2 13.88 8.95 -10.11
CA SER A 2 12.42 8.87 -9.98
C SER A 2 12.03 7.68 -9.10
N TRP A 3 10.99 7.83 -8.28
CA TRP A 3 10.37 6.72 -7.53
C TRP A 3 9.92 5.57 -8.43
N GLN A 4 9.64 5.86 -9.71
CA GLN A 4 9.29 4.85 -10.70
C GLN A 4 10.36 3.76 -10.87
N SER A 5 11.65 4.12 -10.81
CA SER A 5 12.73 3.14 -10.93
C SER A 5 12.71 2.08 -9.80
N TYR A 6 12.21 2.42 -8.62
CA TYR A 6 12.03 1.45 -7.53
C TYR A 6 10.89 0.48 -7.83
N VAL A 7 9.78 0.98 -8.40
CA VAL A 7 8.66 0.15 -8.83
C VAL A 7 9.13 -0.82 -9.92
N ASP A 8 9.87 -0.33 -10.91
CA ASP A 8 10.38 -1.16 -12.00
C ASP A 8 11.32 -2.27 -11.47
N ASN A 9 12.19 -1.94 -10.51
CA ASN A 9 13.05 -2.91 -9.85
C ASN A 9 12.28 -3.96 -9.03
N LEU A 10 11.21 -3.56 -8.32
CA LEU A 10 10.37 -4.48 -7.54
C LEU A 10 9.56 -5.43 -8.42
N MET A 11 9.26 -5.03 -9.66
CA MET A 11 8.55 -5.86 -10.63
C MET A 11 9.50 -6.72 -11.49
N ALA A 12 10.81 -6.48 -11.45
CA ALA A 12 11.78 -7.06 -12.38
C ALA A 12 11.95 -8.59 -12.25
N ASP A 13 11.72 -9.15 -11.07
CA ASP A 13 11.87 -10.59 -10.81
C ASP A 13 10.63 -11.42 -11.22
N GLY A 14 9.53 -10.76 -11.59
CA GLY A 14 8.26 -11.41 -11.97
C GLY A 14 7.51 -12.08 -10.82
N SER A 15 7.93 -11.88 -9.56
CA SER A 15 7.26 -12.43 -8.39
C SER A 15 6.01 -11.64 -7.99
N CYS A 16 5.99 -10.35 -8.35
CA CYS A 16 4.94 -9.41 -8.01
C CYS A 16 4.05 -9.11 -9.24
N GLN A 17 2.75 -8.98 -9.00
CA GLN A 17 1.76 -8.55 -10.00
C GLN A 17 1.46 -7.05 -9.93
N ASP A 18 1.76 -6.43 -8.78
CA ASP A 18 1.53 -5.01 -8.52
C ASP A 18 2.50 -4.51 -7.43
N CYS A 19 2.85 -3.23 -7.48
CA CYS A 19 3.76 -2.58 -6.56
C CYS A 19 3.48 -1.07 -6.50
N ALA A 20 3.62 -0.46 -5.32
CA ALA A 20 3.58 0.99 -5.15
C ALA A 20 4.52 1.49 -4.06
N ILE A 21 5.02 2.70 -4.25
CA ILE A 21 5.70 3.52 -3.25
C ILE A 21 4.70 4.58 -2.78
N VAL A 22 4.39 4.56 -1.49
CA VAL A 22 3.36 5.41 -0.90
C VAL A 22 3.96 6.19 0.26
N GLY A 23 3.84 7.51 0.22
CA GLY A 23 4.17 8.35 1.36
C GLY A 23 3.07 8.28 2.42
N TYR A 24 3.43 8.21 3.70
CA TYR A 24 2.45 8.12 4.80
C TYR A 24 2.52 9.30 5.80
N THR A 25 3.54 10.15 5.70
CA THR A 25 3.75 11.33 6.55
C THR A 25 3.11 12.57 5.92
N ASP A 26 3.89 13.61 5.60
CA ASP A 26 3.39 14.90 5.08
C ASP A 26 2.87 14.77 3.63
N ALA A 27 3.51 13.93 2.83
CA ALA A 27 3.14 13.65 1.45
C ALA A 27 2.35 12.34 1.35
N LYS A 28 1.14 12.33 1.93
CA LYS A 28 0.26 11.15 2.04
C LYS A 28 -0.46 10.83 0.73
N TYR A 29 0.28 10.30 -0.23
CA TYR A 29 -0.23 9.85 -1.53
C TYR A 29 0.74 8.87 -2.19
N VAL A 30 0.31 8.26 -3.29
CA VAL A 30 1.13 7.34 -4.09
C VAL A 30 2.18 8.13 -4.87
N TRP A 31 3.47 7.89 -4.59
CA TRP A 31 4.59 8.55 -5.28
C TRP A 31 4.95 7.87 -6.60
N ALA A 32 4.79 6.55 -6.67
CA ALA A 32 4.92 5.75 -7.88
C ALA A 32 4.16 4.43 -7.70
N ALA A 33 3.61 3.88 -8.78
CA ALA A 33 2.97 2.57 -8.77
C ALA A 33 3.12 1.88 -10.12
N HIS A 34 2.87 0.57 -10.14
CA HIS A 34 2.88 -0.21 -11.37
C HIS A 34 1.71 0.22 -12.26
N ALA A 35 1.99 0.41 -13.55
CA ALA A 35 0.98 0.81 -14.53
C ALA A 35 -0.04 -0.32 -14.72
N GLY A 36 -1.33 -0.04 -14.47
CA GLY A 36 -2.40 -1.04 -14.53
C GLY A 36 -2.62 -1.80 -13.22
N GLY A 37 -1.82 -1.52 -12.19
CA GLY A 37 -2.02 -2.02 -10.82
C GLY A 37 -3.20 -1.35 -10.10
N SER A 38 -3.72 -2.04 -9.09
CA SER A 38 -4.73 -1.51 -8.17
C SER A 38 -4.12 -0.52 -7.18
N PHE A 39 -2.83 -0.64 -6.86
CA PHE A 39 -2.17 0.20 -5.85
C PHE A 39 -2.01 1.66 -6.26
N LEU A 40 -2.16 1.99 -7.55
CA LEU A 40 -2.26 3.39 -8.01
C LEU A 40 -3.46 4.12 -7.39
N ASN A 41 -4.54 3.40 -7.07
CA ASN A 41 -5.78 3.97 -6.55
C ASN A 41 -5.81 4.07 -5.01
N ILE A 42 -4.69 3.81 -4.32
CA ILE A 42 -4.64 3.89 -2.86
C ILE A 42 -4.97 5.30 -2.40
N THR A 43 -5.93 5.40 -1.50
CA THR A 43 -6.42 6.68 -0.98
C THR A 43 -5.71 7.09 0.31
N PRO A 44 -5.64 8.39 0.65
CA PRO A 44 -5.14 8.85 1.94
C PRO A 44 -5.83 8.19 3.15
N GLN A 45 -7.13 7.90 3.03
CA GLN A 45 -7.92 7.23 4.06
C GLN A 45 -7.46 5.78 4.27
N GLU A 46 -7.17 5.05 3.20
CA GLU A 46 -6.61 3.69 3.31
C GLU A 46 -5.22 3.72 3.96
N ILE A 47 -4.40 4.73 3.62
CA ILE A 47 -3.09 4.92 4.26
C ILE A 47 -3.25 5.16 5.77
N ASP A 48 -4.21 5.99 6.18
CA ASP A 48 -4.52 6.25 7.60
C ASP A 48 -4.92 4.99 8.36
N VAL A 49 -5.64 4.07 7.72
CA VAL A 49 -5.96 2.77 8.32
C VAL A 49 -4.70 1.93 8.50
N ILE A 50 -3.80 1.91 7.50
CA ILE A 50 -2.54 1.15 7.54
C ILE A 50 -1.61 1.64 8.65
N VAL A 51 -1.47 2.95 8.83
CA VAL A 51 -0.59 3.56 9.86
C VAL A 51 -1.33 3.96 11.14
N GLY A 52 -2.61 3.61 11.23
CA GLY A 52 -3.47 3.94 12.35
C GLY A 52 -3.03 3.29 13.67
N LYS A 53 -3.44 3.91 14.78
CA LYS A 53 -3.17 3.44 16.14
C LYS A 53 -4.00 2.22 16.54
N ASP A 54 -5.23 2.13 16.02
CA ASP A 54 -6.06 0.96 16.23
C ASP A 54 -5.46 -0.18 15.40
N ARG A 55 -4.92 -1.22 16.05
CA ARG A 55 -4.31 -2.39 15.38
C ARG A 55 -5.19 -3.63 15.38
N GLN A 56 -6.39 -3.56 15.96
CA GLN A 56 -7.23 -4.74 16.17
C GLN A 56 -8.45 -4.77 15.25
N SER A 57 -9.05 -3.62 14.95
CA SER A 57 -10.30 -3.54 14.19
C SER A 57 -10.20 -4.05 12.75
N PHE A 58 -9.01 -4.05 12.14
CA PHE A 58 -8.83 -4.60 10.79
C PHE A 58 -8.77 -6.13 10.75
N PHE A 59 -8.56 -6.81 11.88
CA PHE A 59 -8.69 -8.28 11.92
C PHE A 59 -10.15 -8.73 11.84
N THR A 60 -11.10 -7.89 12.27
CA THR A 60 -12.54 -8.21 12.22
C THR A 60 -13.22 -7.67 10.97
N ASN A 61 -12.85 -6.46 10.52
CA ASN A 61 -13.53 -5.78 9.41
C ASN A 61 -12.76 -5.88 8.07
N GLY A 62 -11.52 -6.37 8.11
CA GLY A 62 -10.59 -6.27 6.99
C GLY A 62 -10.18 -4.82 6.72
N MET A 63 -9.63 -4.59 5.54
CA MET A 63 -9.29 -3.25 5.04
C MET A 63 -9.40 -3.21 3.51
N SER A 64 -9.28 -2.05 2.90
CA SER A 64 -9.16 -1.91 1.45
C SER A 64 -7.81 -1.34 1.05
N LEU A 65 -7.31 -1.78 -0.10
CA LEU A 65 -6.11 -1.25 -0.75
C LEU A 65 -6.46 -0.93 -2.20
N GLY A 66 -6.52 0.35 -2.55
CA GLY A 66 -6.89 0.77 -3.90
C GLY A 66 -8.28 0.28 -4.32
N GLY A 67 -9.21 0.21 -3.36
CA GLY A 67 -10.57 -0.32 -3.55
C GLY A 67 -10.71 -1.84 -3.49
N SER A 68 -9.61 -2.60 -3.46
CA SER A 68 -9.65 -4.06 -3.29
C SER A 68 -9.77 -4.43 -1.82
N LYS A 69 -10.75 -5.26 -1.44
CA LYS A 69 -10.92 -5.73 -0.06
C LYS A 69 -9.86 -6.78 0.29
N CYS A 70 -9.15 -6.56 1.39
CA CYS A 70 -8.09 -7.40 1.90
C CYS A 70 -8.34 -7.80 3.36
N SER A 71 -7.88 -8.98 3.75
CA SER A 71 -7.90 -9.44 5.14
C SER A 71 -6.48 -9.38 5.72
N VAL A 72 -6.36 -8.90 6.95
CA VAL A 72 -5.05 -8.82 7.62
C VAL A 72 -4.68 -10.20 8.19
N ILE A 73 -3.59 -10.78 7.70
CA ILE A 73 -3.09 -12.08 8.16
C ILE A 73 -2.15 -11.89 9.35
N ARG A 74 -1.25 -10.90 9.28
CA ARG A 74 -0.27 -10.57 10.30
C ARG A 74 -0.04 -9.07 10.31
N ASP A 75 0.20 -8.53 11.51
CA ASP A 75 0.59 -7.15 11.70
C ASP A 75 1.90 -7.04 12.50
N SER A 76 2.87 -6.35 11.92
CA SER A 76 4.11 -5.93 12.58
C SER A 76 4.63 -4.62 11.97
N ILE A 77 3.74 -3.78 11.44
CA ILE A 77 4.08 -2.59 10.63
C ILE A 77 4.63 -1.43 11.49
N ILE A 78 4.11 -1.23 12.70
CA ILE A 78 4.48 -0.09 13.58
C ILE A 78 5.30 -0.59 14.79
N LYS A 79 6.22 -1.54 14.58
CA LYS A 79 7.01 -2.12 15.67
C LYS A 79 8.25 -1.30 15.99
#